data_AF-A0A4Y2IA26-F1
#
_entry.id   AF-A0A4Y2IA26-F1
#
_cell.length_a   1.000
_cell.length_b   1.000
_cell.length_c   1.000
_cell.angle_alpha   90.00
_cell.angle_beta   90.00
_cell.angle_gamma   90.00
#
_symmetry.space_group_name_H-M   'P 1'
#
loop_
_entity.id
_entity.type
_entity.pdbx_description
1 polymer ?
#
loop_
_entity_poly.entity_id
_entity_poly.type
_entity_poly.pdbx_seq_one_letter_code
_entity_poly.pdbx_strand_id
1 'polypeptide(L)'
;MTLKHPSSTVMKASHCAGKVALTVFFDAKGVLLIDFFTSETINATRYCDTLTKLMSVIQRKRPGLLSRGVLFLDDNARSNTATDTKEHIRHLGWDR
;
A
#
# COMPACT_ATOMS: atom_id res chain seq x y z
N MET A 1 47.82 -15.41 5.50
CA MET A 1 47.16 -14.22 6.09
C MET A 1 45.67 -14.34 5.83
N THR A 2 44.87 -14.67 6.84
CA THR A 2 43.42 -14.87 6.71
C THR A 2 42.71 -13.57 7.12
N LEU A 3 42.08 -12.89 6.16
CA LEU A 3 41.31 -11.67 6.41
C LEU A 3 40.01 -12.05 7.15
N LYS A 4 39.95 -11.77 8.45
CA LYS A 4 38.69 -11.88 9.22
C LYS A 4 37.76 -10.75 8.77
N HIS A 5 36.65 -11.12 8.13
CA HIS A 5 35.57 -10.18 7.81
C HIS A 5 34.95 -9.65 9.12
N PRO A 6 34.81 -8.33 9.31
CA PRO A 6 34.11 -7.82 10.48
C PRO A 6 32.65 -8.26 10.43
N SER A 7 32.18 -8.82 11.55
CA SER A 7 30.77 -9.17 11.75
C SER A 7 29.94 -7.89 11.57
N SER A 8 28.99 -7.90 10.63
CA SER A 8 28.13 -6.73 10.42
C SER A 8 27.33 -6.48 11.70
N THR A 9 27.61 -5.35 12.36
CA THR A 9 26.76 -4.87 13.44
C THR A 9 25.41 -4.55 12.84
N VAL A 10 24.43 -5.42 13.06
CA VAL A 10 23.03 -5.15 12.71
C VAL A 10 22.60 -3.97 13.59
N MET A 11 22.62 -2.77 13.04
CA MET A 11 21.99 -1.62 13.69
C MET A 11 20.49 -1.91 13.73
N LYS A 12 20.00 -2.38 14.88
CA LYS A 12 18.57 -2.37 15.17
C LYS A 12 18.16 -0.91 15.23
N ALA A 13 17.44 -0.45 14.21
CA ALA A 13 16.77 0.83 14.24
C ALA A 13 15.90 0.87 15.51
N SER A 14 16.16 1.86 16.38
CA SER A 14 15.30 2.13 17.52
C SER A 14 14.02 2.79 17.00
N HIS A 15 12.87 2.31 17.48
CA HIS A 15 11.56 2.87 17.15
C HIS A 15 11.53 4.37 17.47
N CYS A 16 11.24 5.22 16.48
CA CYS A 16 10.91 6.62 16.73
C CYS A 16 9.42 6.70 17.09
N ALA A 17 9.10 6.91 18.36
CA ALA A 17 7.72 7.16 18.80
C ALA A 17 7.14 8.38 18.04
N GLY A 18 5.99 8.21 17.38
CA GLY A 18 5.25 9.30 16.71
C GLY A 18 5.32 9.34 15.18
N LYS A 19 5.95 8.37 14.51
CA LYS A 19 5.91 8.29 13.03
C LYS A 19 4.53 7.83 12.54
N VAL A 20 3.92 8.60 11.66
CA VAL A 20 2.66 8.26 10.97
C VAL A 20 2.98 7.96 9.50
N ALA A 21 2.46 6.85 8.98
CA ALA A 21 2.47 6.55 7.56
C ALA A 21 1.21 7.12 6.90
N LEU A 22 1.37 7.67 5.70
CA LEU A 22 0.29 8.24 4.89
C LEU A 22 0.15 7.44 3.60
N THR A 23 -1.08 7.05 3.26
CA THR A 23 -1.39 6.57 1.90
C THR A 23 -2.28 7.59 1.20
N VAL A 24 -1.96 7.85 -0.07
CA VAL A 24 -2.73 8.76 -0.92
C VAL A 24 -3.02 8.06 -2.22
N PHE A 25 -4.29 7.97 -2.57
CA PHE A 25 -4.76 7.50 -3.86
C PHE A 25 -5.36 8.67 -4.63
N PHE A 26 -4.98 8.81 -5.89
CA PHE A 26 -5.43 9.90 -6.76
C PHE A 26 -5.49 9.43 -8.20
N ASP A 27 -6.27 10.14 -9.00
CA ASP A 27 -6.31 10.01 -10.46
C ASP A 27 -5.97 11.35 -11.12
N ALA A 28 -6.06 11.41 -12.45
CA ALA A 28 -5.84 12.64 -13.21
C ALA A 28 -6.82 13.77 -12.84
N LYS A 29 -7.92 13.48 -12.14
CA LYS A 29 -8.90 14.45 -11.65
C LYS A 29 -8.69 14.81 -10.18
N GLY A 30 -7.64 14.31 -9.54
CA GLY A 30 -7.23 14.66 -8.18
C GLY A 30 -7.36 13.52 -7.16
N VAL A 31 -7.30 13.90 -5.88
CA VAL A 31 -7.21 12.96 -4.76
C VAL A 31 -8.55 12.25 -4.49
N LEU A 32 -8.49 10.93 -4.37
CA LEU A 32 -9.63 10.06 -4.05
C LEU A 32 -9.69 9.78 -2.55
N LEU A 33 -8.60 9.23 -1.99
CA LEU A 33 -8.52 8.76 -0.61
C LEU A 33 -7.18 9.16 0.00
N ILE A 34 -7.23 9.65 1.23
CA ILE A 34 -6.08 9.88 2.11
C ILE A 34 -6.33 9.05 3.36
N ASP A 35 -5.37 8.23 3.78
CA ASP A 35 -5.44 7.47 5.02
C ASP A 35 -4.15 7.58 5.85
N PHE A 36 -4.30 7.58 7.17
CA PHE A 36 -3.20 7.77 8.11
C PHE A 36 -3.08 6.55 9.02
N PHE A 37 -1.86 6.05 9.18
CA PHE A 37 -1.55 4.88 9.99
C PHE A 37 -0.52 5.24 11.05
N THR A 38 -0.89 5.08 12.31
CA THR A 38 -0.01 5.34 13.46
C THR A 38 0.97 4.20 13.74
N SER A 39 0.87 3.09 13.02
CA SER A 39 1.81 1.96 13.08
C SER A 39 2.94 2.13 12.07
N GLU A 40 4.15 1.70 12.43
CA GLU A 40 5.34 1.84 11.59
C GLU A 40 5.26 1.16 10.22
N THR A 41 4.47 0.10 10.08
CA THR A 41 4.38 -0.68 8.84
C THR A 41 2.93 -1.00 8.52
N ILE A 42 2.47 -0.63 7.31
CA ILE A 42 1.21 -1.09 6.76
C ILE A 42 1.40 -2.56 6.38
N ASN A 43 0.63 -3.47 6.97
CA ASN A 43 0.63 -4.88 6.59
C ASN A 43 -0.38 -5.14 5.47
N ALA A 44 -0.32 -6.34 4.86
CA ALA A 44 -1.17 -6.71 3.73
C ALA A 44 -2.68 -6.59 4.06
N THR A 45 -3.12 -7.07 5.22
CA THR A 45 -4.53 -7.00 5.65
C THR A 45 -5.04 -5.56 5.69
N ARG A 46 -4.29 -4.66 6.35
CA ARG A 46 -4.65 -3.25 6.45
C ARG A 46 -4.65 -2.55 5.09
N TYR A 47 -3.75 -2.97 4.20
CA TYR A 47 -3.75 -2.47 2.83
C TYR A 47 -5.00 -2.94 2.07
N CYS A 48 -5.41 -4.21 2.19
CA CYS A 48 -6.67 -4.71 1.62
C CYS A 48 -7.90 -3.93 2.12
N ASP A 49 -7.97 -3.61 3.41
CA ASP A 49 -9.05 -2.76 3.96
C ASP A 49 -9.06 -1.38 3.29
N THR A 50 -7.88 -0.80 3.08
CA THR A 50 -7.70 0.49 2.39
C THR A 50 -8.18 0.41 0.94
N LEU A 51 -7.89 -0.68 0.23
CA LEU A 51 -8.36 -0.90 -1.14
C LEU A 51 -9.90 -1.05 -1.21
N THR A 52 -10.50 -1.75 -0.24
CA THR A 52 -11.97 -1.84 -0.13
C THR A 52 -12.62 -0.47 0.09
N LYS A 53 -12.00 0.35 0.95
CA LYS A 53 -12.42 1.75 1.16
C LYS A 53 -12.25 2.58 -0.11
N LEU A 54 -11.13 2.40 -0.83
CA LEU A 54 -10.88 3.07 -2.11
C LEU A 54 -11.95 2.71 -3.15
N MET A 55 -12.34 1.44 -3.27
CA MET A 55 -13.41 1.00 -4.17
C MET A 55 -14.72 1.75 -3.89
N SER A 56 -15.11 1.84 -2.61
CA SER A 56 -16.30 2.60 -2.19
C SER A 56 -16.21 4.09 -2.53
N VAL A 57 -15.01 4.68 -2.43
CA VAL A 57 -14.76 6.07 -2.80
C VAL A 57 -14.84 6.27 -4.31
N ILE A 58 -14.28 5.36 -5.11
CA ILE A 58 -14.34 5.40 -6.57
C ILE A 58 -15.80 5.31 -7.03
N GLN A 59 -16.59 4.39 -6.47
CA GLN A 59 -18.03 4.27 -6.77
C GLN A 59 -18.77 5.61 -6.62
N ARG A 60 -18.45 6.37 -5.57
CA ARG A 60 -19.11 7.65 -5.27
C ARG A 60 -18.56 8.83 -6.08
N LYS A 61 -17.23 8.95 -6.18
CA LYS A 61 -16.57 10.13 -6.79
C LYS A 61 -16.31 9.98 -8.28
N ARG A 62 -16.27 8.75 -8.80
CA ARG A 62 -15.86 8.39 -10.16
C ARG A 62 -16.69 7.19 -10.69
N PRO A 63 -18.05 7.27 -10.70
CA PRO A 63 -18.90 6.11 -11.03
C PRO A 63 -18.58 5.47 -12.40
N GLY A 64 -18.25 6.28 -13.41
CA GLY A 64 -17.87 5.78 -14.74
C GLY A 64 -16.45 5.19 -14.85
N LEU A 65 -15.64 5.22 -13.79
CA LEU A 65 -14.31 4.61 -13.80
C LEU A 65 -14.42 3.08 -13.68
N LEU A 66 -15.34 2.59 -12.84
CA LEU A 66 -15.50 1.15 -12.61
C LEU A 66 -16.04 0.40 -13.82
N SER A 67 -16.91 1.04 -14.60
CA SER A 67 -17.41 0.43 -15.84
C SER A 67 -16.37 0.36 -16.96
N ARG A 68 -15.29 1.14 -16.87
CA ARG A 68 -14.21 1.18 -17.86
C ARG A 68 -13.03 0.27 -17.51
N GLY A 69 -13.06 -0.36 -16.34
CA GLY A 69 -11.91 -1.01 -15.75
C GLY A 69 -10.98 -0.02 -15.04
N VAL A 70 -10.32 -0.50 -13.98
CA VAL A 70 -9.36 0.27 -13.20
C VAL A 70 -7.98 -0.33 -13.43
N LEU A 71 -7.07 0.46 -14.00
CA LEU A 71 -5.63 0.16 -13.96
C LEU A 71 -5.06 0.70 -12.66
N PHE A 72 -4.66 -0.19 -11.76
CA PHE A 72 -4.19 0.15 -10.43
C PHE A 72 -2.66 0.15 -10.38
N LEU A 73 -2.09 1.34 -10.15
CA LEU A 73 -0.64 1.53 -10.02
C LEU A 73 -0.28 1.85 -8.57
N ASP A 74 0.61 1.04 -7.99
CA ASP A 74 1.21 1.27 -6.68
C ASP A 74 2.71 0.96 -6.69
N ASP A 75 3.37 1.19 -5.56
CA ASP A 75 4.77 0.78 -5.40
C ASP A 75 4.89 -0.72 -5.13
N ASN A 76 6.11 -1.25 -5.28
CA ASN A 76 6.43 -2.65 -5.04
C ASN A 76 6.68 -2.96 -3.55
N ALA A 77 6.03 -2.24 -2.62
CA ALA A 77 6.16 -2.52 -1.19
C ALA A 77 5.73 -3.96 -0.86
N ARG A 78 6.27 -4.50 0.23
CA ARG A 78 6.03 -5.90 0.63
C ARG A 78 4.56 -6.19 0.92
N SER A 79 3.84 -5.24 1.53
CA SER A 79 2.39 -5.32 1.73
C SER A 79 1.65 -5.36 0.41
N ASN A 80 2.05 -4.52 -0.54
CA ASN A 80 1.37 -4.35 -1.82
C ASN A 80 1.52 -5.59 -2.69
N THR A 81 2.66 -6.28 -2.59
CA THR A 81 2.99 -7.46 -3.40
C THR A 81 2.62 -8.78 -2.73
N ALA A 82 2.10 -8.74 -1.50
CA ALA A 82 1.65 -9.91 -0.77
C ALA A 82 0.54 -10.65 -1.54
N THR A 83 0.49 -11.97 -1.38
CA THR A 83 -0.49 -12.83 -2.05
C THR A 83 -1.92 -12.35 -1.76
N ASP A 84 -2.25 -12.11 -0.49
CA ASP A 84 -3.58 -11.66 -0.09
C ASP A 84 -3.98 -10.35 -0.77
N THR A 85 -3.04 -9.41 -0.91
CA THR A 85 -3.29 -8.13 -1.58
C THR A 85 -3.50 -8.31 -3.09
N LYS A 86 -2.70 -9.15 -3.75
CA LYS A 86 -2.86 -9.44 -5.18
C LYS A 86 -4.21 -10.09 -5.45
N GLU A 87 -4.60 -11.06 -4.63
CA GLU A 87 -5.92 -11.70 -4.72
C GLU A 87 -7.05 -10.71 -4.46
N HIS A 88 -6.87 -9.80 -3.49
CA HIS A 88 -7.87 -8.76 -3.21
C HIS A 88 -8.07 -7.81 -4.38
N ILE A 89 -6.99 -7.34 -5.02
CA ILE A 89 -7.05 -6.50 -6.23
C ILE A 89 -7.76 -7.24 -7.37
N ARG A 90 -7.47 -8.53 -7.55
CA ARG A 90 -8.15 -9.38 -8.53
C ARG A 90 -9.65 -9.50 -8.24
N HIS A 91 -10.05 -9.67 -6.98
CA HIS A 91 -11.46 -9.70 -6.58
C HIS A 91 -12.18 -8.36 -6.80
N LEU A 92 -11.46 -7.24 -6.72
CA LEU A 92 -12.00 -5.93 -7.07
C LEU A 92 -12.15 -5.72 -8.59
N GLY A 93 -11.63 -6.64 -9.40
CA GLY A 93 -11.67 -6.58 -10.86
C GLY A 93 -10.76 -5.50 -11.44
N TRP A 94 -9.66 -5.19 -10.75
CA TRP A 94 -8.70 -4.18 -11.18
C TRP A 94 -7.49 -4.84 -11.82
N ASP A 95 -7.00 -4.22 -12.90
CA ASP A 95 -5.78 -4.63 -13.58
C ASP A 95 -4.56 -4.07 -12.84
N ARG A 96 -3.48 -4.86 -12.82
CA ARG A 96 -2.21 -4.50 -12.18
C ARG A 96 -1.03 -4.90 -13.06
#